data_AF-A0A822DS26-F1
#
_entry.id   AF-A0A822DS26-F1
#
_cell.length_a   1.000
_cell.length_b   1.000
_cell.length_c   1.000
_cell.angle_alpha   90.00
_cell.angle_beta   90.00
_cell.angle_gamma   90.00
#
_symmetry.space_group_name_H-M   'P 1'
#
loop_
_entity.id
_entity.type
_entity.pdbx_description
1 polymer ?
#
loop_
_entity_poly.entity_id
_entity_poly.type
_entity_poly.pdbx_seq_one_letter_code
_entity_poly.pdbx_strand_id
1 'polypeptide(L)' 'MASDRNDLIQSVRRGDLVRVRYLVEQKEVELNIRDRWDSTPLYYACLCGHLEITQYLLDN' A
#
# COMPACT_ATOMS: atom_id res chain seq x y z
N MET A 1 11.17 -4.17 -7.49
CA MET A 1 12.18 -3.12 -7.78
C MET A 1 11.74 -1.79 -7.15
N ALA A 2 12.59 -0.75 -7.09
CA ALA A 2 12.23 0.53 -6.45
C ALA A 2 10.92 1.15 -6.99
N SER A 3 10.55 0.82 -8.23
CA SER A 3 9.29 1.17 -8.87
C SER A 3 8.05 0.56 -8.20
N ASP A 4 8.08 -0.73 -7.84
CA ASP A 4 6.91 -1.44 -7.31
C ASP A 4 6.55 -0.97 -5.89
N ARG A 5 7.54 -0.60 -5.07
CA ARG A 5 7.32 -0.01 -3.75
C ARG A 5 6.60 1.33 -3.85
N ASN A 6 7.04 2.17 -4.77
CA ASN A 6 6.39 3.46 -5.00
C ASN A 6 4.97 3.26 -5.58
N ASP A 7 4.79 2.28 -6.47
CA ASP A 7 3.47 1.91 -7.02
C ASP A 7 2.50 1.44 -5.92
N LEU A 8 2.98 0.70 -4.92
CA LEU A 8 2.17 0.31 -3.76
C LEU A 8 1.69 1.55 -2.99
N ILE A 9 2.60 2.48 -2.66
CA ILE A 9 2.23 3.72 -1.97
C ILE A 9 1.22 4.55 -2.79
N GLN A 10 1.42 4.67 -4.10
CA GLN A 10 0.52 5.44 -4.96
C GLN A 10 -0.86 4.79 -5.12
N SER A 11 -0.93 3.46 -5.25
CA SER A 11 -2.20 2.73 -5.33
C SER A 11 -2.99 2.83 -4.02
N VAL A 12 -2.32 2.72 -2.88
CA VAL A 12 -2.94 2.95 -1.56
C VAL A 12 -3.50 4.37 -1.45
N ARG A 13 -2.73 5.40 -1.82
CA ARG A 13 -3.21 6.79 -1.80
C ARG A 13 -4.44 7.01 -2.68
N ARG A 14 -4.53 6.31 -3.81
CA ARG A 14 -5.64 6.41 -4.76
C ARG A 14 -6.89 5.60 -4.35
N GLY A 15 -6.78 4.68 -3.40
CA GLY A 15 -7.88 3.77 -3.08
C GLY A 15 -8.00 2.57 -4.02
N ASP A 16 -6.94 2.23 -4.76
CA ASP A 16 -6.96 1.14 -5.74
C ASP A 16 -6.62 -0.21 -5.09
N LEU A 17 -7.61 -0.81 -4.41
CA LEU A 17 -7.45 -2.09 -3.72
C LEU A 17 -7.01 -3.22 -4.66
N VAL A 18 -7.51 -3.24 -5.91
CA VAL A 18 -7.17 -4.29 -6.89
C VAL A 18 -5.69 -4.25 -7.21
N ARG A 19 -5.13 -3.04 -7.42
CA ARG A 19 -3.70 -2.87 -7.66
C ARG A 19 -2.87 -3.22 -6.42
N VAL A 20 -3.32 -2.81 -5.22
CA VAL A 20 -2.65 -3.17 -3.96
C VAL A 20 -2.53 -4.68 -3.84
N ARG A 21 -3.64 -5.42 -4.01
CA ARG A 21 -3.64 -6.89 -3.98
C ARG A 21 -2.72 -7.51 -5.02
N TYR A 22 -2.75 -7.01 -6.26
CA TYR A 22 -1.84 -7.50 -7.30
C TYR A 22 -0.36 -7.32 -6.92
N LEU A 23 0.01 -6.16 -6.36
CA LEU A 23 1.39 -5.90 -5.96
C LEU A 23 1.84 -6.80 -4.78
N VAL A 24 0.94 -7.07 -3.84
CA VAL A 24 1.24 -7.86 -2.64
C VAL A 24 1.22 -9.35 -2.94
N GLU A 25 0.15 -9.84 -3.55
CA GLU A 25 -0.08 -11.27 -3.76
C GLU A 25 0.71 -11.84 -4.95
N GLN A 26 0.93 -11.05 -6.01
CA GLN A 26 1.55 -11.55 -7.25
C GLN A 26 2.99 -11.09 -7.43
N LYS A 27 3.34 -9.91 -6.92
CA LYS A 27 4.72 -9.37 -6.98
C LYS A 27 5.47 -9.46 -5.65
N GLU A 28 4.83 -9.97 -4.60
CA GLU A 28 5.44 -10.16 -3.27
C GLU A 28 6.06 -8.85 -2.73
N VAL A 29 5.42 -7.70 -3.01
CA VAL A 29 5.89 -6.41 -2.51
C VAL A 29 5.64 -6.33 -1.00
N GLU A 30 6.68 -6.01 -0.25
CA GLU A 30 6.60 -5.81 1.20
C GLU A 30 5.61 -4.69 1.58
N LEU A 31 4.74 -4.98 2.55
CA LEU A 31 3.70 -4.06 3.02
C LEU A 31 4.23 -2.97 3.97
N ASN A 32 5.26 -3.29 4.74
CA ASN A 32 5.82 -2.39 5.75
C ASN A 32 6.94 -1.50 5.22
N ILE A 33 6.89 -1.18 3.92
CA ILE A 33 7.82 -0.25 3.29
C ILE A 33 7.62 1.17 3.82
N ARG A 34 8.72 1.93 3.80
CA ARG A 34 8.75 3.34 4.17
C ARG A 34 9.20 4.16 2.98
N ASP A 35 8.56 5.29 2.77
CA ASP A 35 9.00 6.27 1.79
C ASP A 35 10.05 7.24 2.37
N ARG A 36 10.38 8.30 1.63
CA ARG A 36 11.39 9.29 2.04
C ARG A 36 11.00 10.13 3.27
N TRP A 37 9.74 10.08 3.68
CA TRP A 37 9.22 10.77 4.87
C TRP A 37 8.90 9.78 6.00
N ASP A 38 9.43 8.56 5.92
CA ASP A 38 9.15 7.47 6.85
C ASP A 38 7.66 7.08 6.93
N SER A 39 6.88 7.40 5.89
CA SER A 39 5.46 7.07 5.80
C SER A 39 5.25 5.67 5.23
N THR A 40 4.30 4.92 5.81
CA THR A 40 3.96 3.56 5.40
C THR A 40 2.70 3.52 4.53
N PRO A 41 2.44 2.43 3.77
CA PRO A 41 1.16 2.20 3.11
C PRO A 41 -0.02 2.36 4.08
N LEU A 42 0.07 1.79 5.27
CA LEU A 42 -0.99 1.88 6.29
C LEU A 42 -1.29 3.32 6.70
N TYR A 43 -0.25 4.16 6.87
CA TYR A 43 -0.42 5.59 7.13
C TYR A 43 -1.27 6.27 6.05
N TYR A 44 -0.96 6.02 4.77
CA TYR A 44 -1.70 6.62 3.67
C TYR A 44 -3.14 6.10 3.54
N ALA A 45 -3.37 4.81 3.79
CA ALA A 45 -4.71 4.24 3.78
C ALA A 45 -5.61 4.94 4.81
N CYS A 46 -5.09 5.13 6.04
CA CYS A 46 -5.79 5.85 7.10
C CYS A 46 -5.97 7.34 6.78
N LEU A 47 -4.92 8.01 6.29
CA LEU A 47 -4.96 9.44 5.93
C LEU A 47 -6.02 9.74 4.87
N CYS A 48 -6.17 8.85 3.88
CA CYS A 48 -7.11 9.02 2.77
C CYS A 48 -8.51 8.45 3.06
N GLY A 49 -8.71 7.74 4.18
CA GLY A 49 -10.00 7.16 4.56
C GLY A 49 -10.39 5.87 3.81
N HIS A 50 -9.41 5.15 3.27
CA HIS A 50 -9.64 3.93 2.48
C HIS A 50 -9.78 2.70 3.37
N LEU A 51 -10.95 2.56 4.02
CA LEU A 51 -11.22 1.51 5.01
C LEU A 51 -10.88 0.10 4.52
N GLU A 52 -11.28 -0.26 3.30
CA GLU A 52 -11.05 -1.60 2.74
C GLU A 52 -9.55 -1.91 2.58
N ILE A 53 -8.77 -0.90 2.17
CA ILE A 53 -7.30 -1.05 2.07
C ILE A 53 -6.69 -1.11 3.46
N THR A 54 -7.16 -0.30 4.41
CA THR A 54 -6.68 -0.36 5.80
C THR A 54 -6.90 -1.75 6.40
N GLN A 55 -8.08 -2.34 6.22
CA GLN A 55 -8.36 -3.71 6.68
C GLN A 55 -7.42 -4.72 6.00
N TYR A 56 -7.31 -4.65 4.67
CA TYR A 56 -6.42 -5.54 3.92
C TYR A 56 -4.96 -5.46 4.40
N LEU A 57 -4.44 -4.24 4.66
CA LEU A 57 -3.09 -4.01 5.15
C LEU A 57 -2.87 -4.40 6.62
N LEU A 58 -3.94 -4.58 7.41
CA LEU A 58 -3.86 -5.05 8.80
C LEU A 58 -3.96 -6.57 8.89
N ASP A 59 -4.65 -7.19 7.94
CA ASP A 59 -4.83 -8.64 7.86
C ASP A 59 -3.64 -9.37 7.22
N ASN A 60 -2.69 -8.64 6.63
CA ASN A 60 -1.49 -9.16 5.94
C ASN A 60 -0.21 -8.47 6.44
#